data_AF-A0A6N4T9N3-F1
#
_entry.id   AF-A0A6N4T9N3-F1
#
_cell.length_a   1.000
_cell.length_b   1.000
_cell.length_c   1.000
_cell.angle_alpha   90.00
_cell.angle_beta   90.00
_cell.angle_gamma   90.00
#
_symmetry.space_group_name_H-M   'P 1'
#
loop_
_entity.id
_entity.type
_entity.pdbx_description
1 polymer ?
#
loop_
_entity_poly.entity_id
_entity_poly.type
_entity_poly.pdbx_seq_one_letter_code
_entity_poly.pdbx_strand_id
1 'polypeptide(L)'
;MSIVAYYVQVSLEQLQLLRQKPVLLWQMKNDARFAKAAMLDVDQDWQVISWLASPKKRLEQQDYVARMHVLDREERGTKKTDKEAFKKAVEQEMRKMGNQPQDTDAMPTDPLLKGIEGRCDKAQRDTAINFGLGGPCVYAPTEVKAIADAFALTKESAIKSQFNRVTMAKYDVGGMSWKEEKDSVYEDFLLPSYRAVSQFYQSAAKAQHYVLVIYN
;
A
#
# COMPACT_ATOMS: atom_id res chain seq x y z
N MET A 1 -10.68 -14.17 -0.66
CA MET A 1 -10.09 -13.78 0.63
C MET A 1 -9.54 -12.39 0.41
N SER A 2 -10.02 -11.41 1.18
CA SER A 2 -9.65 -10.00 1.04
C SER A 2 -8.38 -9.73 1.85
N ILE A 3 -7.37 -9.12 1.23
CA ILE A 3 -6.11 -8.77 1.90
C ILE A 3 -6.28 -7.43 2.63
N VAL A 4 -6.02 -7.44 3.94
CA VAL A 4 -6.12 -6.29 4.85
C VAL A 4 -4.73 -5.86 5.33
N ALA A 5 -4.53 -4.56 5.54
CA ALA A 5 -3.27 -4.01 6.06
C ALA A 5 -3.38 -3.57 7.53
N TYR A 6 -2.52 -4.15 8.38
CA TYR A 6 -2.33 -3.76 9.78
C TYR A 6 -1.00 -3.02 9.95
N TYR A 7 -1.03 -1.89 10.65
CA TYR A 7 0.16 -1.12 11.01
C TYR A 7 0.40 -1.24 12.51
N VAL A 8 1.61 -1.61 12.90
CA VAL A 8 1.95 -1.90 14.29
C VAL A 8 3.15 -1.08 14.72
N GLN A 9 2.96 -0.24 15.73
CA GLN A 9 3.95 0.65 16.30
C GLN A 9 4.46 0.05 17.61
N VAL A 10 5.76 -0.21 17.71
CA VAL A 10 6.37 -0.87 18.88
C VAL A 10 7.76 -0.33 19.20
N SER A 11 8.18 -0.42 20.46
CA SER A 11 9.58 -0.21 20.85
C SER A 11 10.48 -1.36 20.35
N LEU A 12 11.80 -1.23 20.51
CA LEU A 12 12.74 -2.29 20.16
C LEU A 12 12.51 -3.56 20.98
N GLU A 13 12.28 -3.41 22.29
CA GLU A 13 12.03 -4.52 23.22
C GLU A 13 10.73 -5.25 22.86
N GLN A 14 9.68 -4.50 22.54
CA GLN A 14 8.40 -5.05 22.08
C GLN A 14 8.54 -5.79 20.74
N LEU A 15 9.32 -5.26 19.79
CA LEU A 15 9.63 -5.93 18.54
C LEU A 15 10.37 -7.26 18.78
N GLN A 16 11.35 -7.29 19.68
CA GLN A 16 12.05 -8.52 20.05
C GLN A 16 11.10 -9.56 20.67
N LEU A 17 10.15 -9.13 21.51
CA LEU A 17 9.10 -10.01 22.04
C LEU A 17 8.21 -10.58 20.93
N LEU A 18 7.81 -9.76 19.96
CA LEU A 18 7.02 -10.21 18.81
C LEU A 18 7.78 -11.23 17.95
N ARG A 19 9.09 -11.05 17.73
CA ARG A 19 9.93 -12.04 17.02
C ARG A 19 9.98 -13.39 17.71
N GLN A 20 9.97 -13.40 19.05
CA GLN A 20 9.98 -14.64 19.84
C GLN A 20 8.61 -15.28 19.92
N LYS A 21 7.54 -14.48 19.97
CA LYS A 21 6.15 -14.96 20.10
C LYS A 21 5.18 -14.10 19.27
N PRO A 22 5.10 -14.33 17.94
CA PRO A 22 4.33 -13.49 17.02
C PRO A 22 2.84 -13.37 17.37
N VAL A 23 2.25 -14.43 17.94
CA VAL A 23 0.83 -14.44 18.34
C VAL A 23 0.48 -13.36 19.37
N LEU A 24 1.46 -12.79 20.10
CA LEU A 24 1.23 -11.67 21.02
C LEU A 24 0.72 -10.42 20.31
N LEU A 25 0.96 -10.27 19.00
CA LEU A 25 0.45 -9.17 18.19
C LEU A 25 -1.05 -8.94 18.39
N TRP A 26 -1.82 -10.03 18.36
CA TRP A 26 -3.28 -10.01 18.48
C TRP A 26 -3.76 -9.78 19.92
N GLN A 27 -2.85 -9.77 20.89
CA GLN A 27 -3.12 -9.58 22.31
C GLN A 27 -2.56 -8.26 22.85
N MET A 28 -1.91 -7.45 22.02
CA MET A 28 -1.18 -6.24 22.43
C MET A 28 -2.04 -5.27 23.26
N LYS A 29 -3.34 -5.12 22.94
CA LYS A 29 -4.24 -4.22 23.67
C LYS A 29 -4.42 -4.61 25.14
N ASN A 30 -4.26 -5.89 25.48
CA ASN A 30 -4.51 -6.44 26.81
C ASN A 30 -3.21 -6.85 27.54
N ASP A 31 -2.05 -6.63 26.94
CA ASP A 31 -0.75 -7.04 27.47
C ASP A 31 0.07 -5.83 27.91
N ALA A 32 0.33 -5.72 29.22
CA ALA A 32 1.04 -4.58 29.81
C ALA A 32 2.46 -4.36 29.23
N ARG A 33 3.08 -5.40 28.64
CA ARG A 33 4.38 -5.28 27.97
C ARG A 33 4.31 -4.42 26.71
N PHE A 34 3.12 -4.29 26.13
CA PHE A 34 2.84 -3.47 24.95
C PHE A 34 2.27 -2.10 25.32
N ALA A 35 2.53 -1.60 26.54
CA ALA A 35 2.21 -0.23 26.90
C ALA A 35 2.82 0.75 25.87
N LYS A 36 2.01 1.73 25.42
CA LYS A 36 2.34 2.72 24.37
C LYS A 36 2.57 2.15 22.97
N ALA A 37 2.39 0.85 22.75
CA ALA A 37 2.28 0.31 21.42
C ALA A 37 0.90 0.65 20.84
N ALA A 38 0.81 0.69 19.52
CA ALA A 38 -0.45 0.94 18.82
C ALA A 38 -0.59 0.00 17.63
N MET A 39 -1.83 -0.35 17.31
CA MET A 39 -2.19 -1.07 16.09
C MET A 39 -3.30 -0.31 15.38
N LEU A 40 -3.07 -0.03 14.10
CA LEU A 40 -4.05 0.56 13.19
C LEU A 40 -4.46 -0.49 12.16
N ASP A 41 -5.75 -0.55 11.88
CA ASP A 41 -6.36 -1.34 10.81
C ASP A 41 -7.09 -0.35 9.89
N VAL A 42 -6.80 -0.40 8.58
CA VAL A 42 -7.48 0.41 7.56
C VAL A 42 -8.19 -0.48 6.52
N ASP A 43 -8.45 -1.75 6.87
CA ASP A 43 -9.11 -2.73 6.02
C ASP A 43 -8.47 -2.81 4.62
N GLN A 44 -9.25 -2.63 3.55
CA GLN A 44 -8.78 -2.60 2.17
C GLN A 44 -8.51 -1.19 1.64
N ASP A 45 -8.76 -0.15 2.44
CA ASP A 45 -8.60 1.25 2.02
C ASP A 45 -7.16 1.56 1.61
N TRP A 46 -6.19 0.79 2.11
CA TRP A 46 -4.76 0.93 1.75
C TRP A 46 -4.55 0.95 0.24
N GLN A 47 -5.33 0.19 -0.55
CA GLN A 47 -5.20 0.16 -2.01
C GLN A 47 -5.60 1.50 -2.63
N VAL A 48 -6.71 2.06 -2.14
CA VAL A 48 -7.29 3.29 -2.65
C VAL A 48 -6.46 4.49 -2.21
N ILE A 49 -6.08 4.57 -0.93
CA ILE A 49 -5.26 5.68 -0.43
C ILE A 49 -3.86 5.67 -1.05
N SER A 50 -3.29 4.50 -1.37
CA SER A 50 -2.04 4.41 -2.17
C SER A 50 -2.22 5.01 -3.55
N TRP A 51 -3.32 4.71 -4.25
CA TRP A 51 -3.63 5.29 -5.56
C TRP A 51 -3.77 6.81 -5.47
N LEU A 52 -4.45 7.33 -4.44
CA LEU A 52 -4.65 8.77 -4.28
C LEU A 52 -3.34 9.49 -3.93
N ALA A 53 -2.54 8.92 -3.04
CA ALA A 53 -1.35 9.56 -2.49
C ALA A 53 -0.11 9.47 -3.41
N SER A 54 0.03 8.39 -4.19
CA SER A 54 1.26 8.11 -4.94
C SER A 54 1.10 8.16 -6.46
N PRO A 55 1.86 9.03 -7.16
CA PRO A 55 1.99 8.96 -8.61
C PRO A 55 2.52 7.61 -9.11
N LYS A 56 3.46 7.01 -8.36
CA LYS A 56 4.05 5.72 -8.71
C LYS A 56 2.99 4.61 -8.71
N LYS A 57 2.14 4.56 -7.68
CA LYS A 57 1.05 3.58 -7.63
C LYS A 57 0.08 3.72 -8.79
N ARG A 58 -0.24 4.95 -9.20
CA ARG A 58 -1.12 5.19 -10.34
C ARG A 58 -0.56 4.60 -11.63
N LEU A 59 0.74 4.78 -11.89
CA LEU A 59 1.40 4.22 -13.05
C LEU A 59 1.45 2.68 -13.01
N GLU A 60 1.75 2.09 -11.85
CA GLU A 60 1.77 0.64 -11.67
C GLU A 60 0.38 0.02 -11.90
N GLN A 61 -0.68 0.66 -11.41
CA GLN A 61 -2.04 0.18 -11.62
C GLN A 61 -2.48 0.34 -13.09
N GLN A 62 -2.04 1.39 -13.78
CA GLN A 62 -2.24 1.53 -15.23
C GLN A 62 -1.56 0.41 -16.02
N ASP A 63 -0.31 0.08 -15.68
CA ASP A 63 0.43 -1.03 -16.27
C ASP A 63 -0.24 -2.38 -15.96
N TYR A 64 -0.66 -2.60 -14.71
CA TYR A 64 -1.39 -3.80 -14.30
C TYR A 64 -2.66 -4.04 -15.13
N VAL A 65 -3.52 -3.02 -15.27
CA VAL A 65 -4.76 -3.16 -16.05
C VAL A 65 -4.46 -3.41 -17.53
N ALA A 66 -3.44 -2.75 -18.10
CA ALA A 66 -3.01 -3.01 -19.47
C ALA A 66 -2.52 -4.47 -19.66
N ARG A 67 -1.78 -5.02 -18.68
CA ARG A 67 -1.38 -6.43 -18.67
C ARG A 67 -2.58 -7.36 -18.63
N MET A 68 -3.57 -7.08 -17.77
CA MET A 68 -4.79 -7.89 -17.69
C MET A 68 -5.57 -7.89 -19.01
N HIS A 69 -5.71 -6.75 -19.68
CA HIS A 69 -6.34 -6.69 -21.01
C HIS A 69 -5.59 -7.51 -22.07
N VAL A 70 -4.25 -7.55 -22.02
CA VAL A 70 -3.45 -8.38 -22.93
C VAL A 70 -3.68 -9.86 -22.62
N LEU A 71 -3.59 -10.24 -21.34
CA LEU A 71 -3.81 -11.62 -20.89
C LEU A 71 -5.21 -12.13 -21.23
N ASP A 72 -6.26 -11.34 -20.99
CA ASP A 72 -7.65 -11.71 -21.32
C ASP A 72 -7.85 -11.97 -22.82
N ARG A 73 -7.09 -11.27 -23.68
CA ARG A 73 -7.10 -11.52 -25.14
C ARG A 73 -6.30 -12.76 -25.51
N GLU A 74 -5.18 -12.99 -24.84
CA GLU A 74 -4.35 -14.18 -25.05
C GLU A 74 -5.01 -15.45 -24.56
N GLU A 75 -5.74 -15.44 -23.44
CA GLU A 75 -6.51 -16.59 -22.94
C GLU A 75 -7.68 -16.94 -23.87
N ARG A 76 -8.22 -15.96 -24.59
CA ARG A 76 -9.20 -16.16 -25.67
C ARG A 76 -8.57 -16.62 -26.99
N GLY A 77 -7.23 -16.62 -27.08
CA GLY A 77 -6.43 -17.10 -28.20
C GLY A 77 -5.59 -18.32 -27.83
N THR A 78 -5.06 -19.04 -28.82
CA THR A 78 -4.34 -20.31 -28.58
C THR A 78 -2.82 -20.19 -28.50
N LYS A 79 -2.26 -18.97 -28.43
CA LYS A 79 -0.80 -18.76 -28.56
C LYS A 79 -0.23 -17.87 -27.46
N LYS A 80 0.54 -18.49 -26.55
CA LYS A 80 1.41 -17.76 -25.60
C LYS A 80 2.44 -16.96 -26.39
N THR A 81 2.45 -15.65 -26.21
CA THR A 81 3.51 -14.79 -26.75
C THR A 81 4.80 -14.97 -25.97
N ASP A 82 5.95 -14.72 -26.60
CA ASP A 82 7.21 -14.60 -25.87
C ASP A 82 7.24 -13.30 -25.03
N LYS A 83 8.19 -13.20 -24.11
CA LYS A 83 8.29 -12.09 -23.14
C LYS A 83 8.41 -10.72 -23.81
N GLU A 84 9.11 -10.62 -24.94
CA GLU A 84 9.30 -9.35 -25.64
C GLU A 84 8.03 -8.93 -26.39
N ALA A 85 7.38 -9.89 -27.04
CA ALA A 85 6.09 -9.68 -27.69
C ALA A 85 5.02 -9.27 -26.67
N PHE A 86 4.96 -9.91 -25.51
CA PHE A 86 4.06 -9.54 -24.42
C PHE A 86 4.32 -8.10 -23.94
N LYS A 87 5.58 -7.73 -23.68
CA LYS A 87 5.94 -6.36 -23.28
C LYS A 87 5.47 -5.33 -24.31
N LYS A 88 5.72 -5.57 -25.60
CA LYS A 88 5.27 -4.67 -26.69
C LYS A 88 3.74 -4.57 -26.75
N ALA A 89 3.02 -5.68 -26.52
CA ALA A 89 1.56 -5.70 -26.49
C ALA A 89 1.00 -4.87 -25.32
N VAL A 90 1.61 -4.96 -24.14
CA VAL A 90 1.26 -4.14 -22.96
C VAL A 90 1.51 -2.66 -23.24
N GLU A 91 2.66 -2.29 -23.80
CA GLU A 91 2.97 -0.89 -24.17
C GLU A 91 1.96 -0.32 -25.18
N GLN A 92 1.55 -1.12 -26.17
CA GLN A 92 0.51 -0.73 -27.13
C GLN A 92 -0.84 -0.56 -26.44
N GLU A 93 -1.19 -1.43 -25.51
CA GLU A 93 -2.45 -1.35 -24.76
C GLU A 93 -2.47 -0.10 -23.87
N MET A 94 -1.38 0.21 -23.16
CA MET A 94 -1.26 1.45 -22.39
C MET A 94 -1.51 2.68 -23.27
N ARG A 95 -0.94 2.73 -24.48
CA ARG A 95 -1.15 3.83 -25.43
C ARG A 95 -2.61 3.92 -25.89
N LYS A 96 -3.28 2.79 -26.16
CA LYS A 96 -4.72 2.76 -26.50
C LYS A 96 -5.58 3.29 -25.36
N MET A 97 -5.19 3.04 -24.12
CA MET A 97 -5.84 3.58 -22.93
C MET A 97 -5.51 5.06 -22.69
N GLY A 98 -4.66 5.68 -23.51
CA GLY A 98 -4.24 7.08 -23.37
C GLY A 98 -3.12 7.30 -22.36
N ASN A 99 -2.42 6.25 -21.93
CA ASN A 99 -1.29 6.34 -21.01
C ASN A 99 0.04 6.29 -21.77
N GLN A 100 1.08 6.90 -21.22
CA GLN A 100 2.44 6.70 -21.68
C GLN A 100 3.09 5.54 -20.93
N PRO A 101 3.66 4.54 -21.63
CA PRO A 101 4.44 3.50 -20.98
C PRO A 101 5.62 4.10 -20.20
N GLN A 102 5.78 3.70 -18.96
CA GLN A 102 6.88 4.12 -18.10
C GLN A 102 7.41 2.91 -17.34
N ASP A 103 8.72 2.90 -17.12
CA ASP A 103 9.38 1.88 -16.30
C ASP A 103 9.22 2.24 -14.82
N THR A 104 8.23 1.64 -14.16
CA THR A 104 7.94 1.86 -12.74
C THR A 104 9.02 1.30 -11.82
N ASP A 105 9.84 0.35 -12.30
CA ASP A 105 10.95 -0.23 -11.53
C ASP A 105 12.13 0.74 -11.47
N ALA A 106 12.32 1.54 -12.53
CA ALA A 106 13.31 2.61 -12.57
C ALA A 106 12.90 3.87 -11.77
N MET A 107 11.64 3.99 -11.36
CA MET A 107 11.18 5.13 -10.58
C MET A 107 11.73 5.09 -9.15
N PRO A 108 12.06 6.26 -8.56
CA PRO A 108 12.48 6.36 -7.17
C PRO A 108 11.52 5.65 -6.21
N THR A 109 12.05 5.20 -5.08
CA THR A 109 11.25 4.63 -4.02
C THR A 109 10.32 5.69 -3.45
N ASP A 110 9.04 5.38 -3.36
CA ASP A 110 8.03 6.28 -2.81
C ASP A 110 7.85 6.01 -1.30
N PRO A 111 8.22 6.96 -0.41
CA PRO A 111 8.05 6.79 1.03
C PRO A 111 6.59 6.59 1.46
N LEU A 112 5.62 7.16 0.73
CA LEU A 112 4.20 6.94 1.04
C LEU A 112 3.81 5.49 0.75
N LEU A 113 4.33 4.88 -0.32
CA LEU A 113 4.08 3.47 -0.59
C LEU A 113 4.81 2.53 0.37
N LYS A 114 5.97 2.92 0.90
CA LYS A 114 6.54 2.23 2.07
C LYS A 114 5.56 2.28 3.25
N GLY A 115 5.06 3.48 3.54
CA GLY A 115 4.16 3.71 4.67
C GLY A 115 2.81 3.01 4.57
N ILE A 116 2.19 3.00 3.39
CA ILE A 116 0.83 2.49 3.18
C ILE A 116 0.84 1.00 2.81
N GLU A 117 1.74 0.59 1.92
CA GLU A 117 1.75 -0.78 1.40
C GLU A 117 2.84 -1.65 2.02
N GLY A 118 3.59 -1.14 2.99
CA GLY A 118 4.68 -1.91 3.58
C GLY A 118 5.69 -2.35 2.54
N ARG A 119 6.08 -1.48 1.59
CA ARG A 119 7.11 -1.82 0.59
C ARG A 119 8.50 -1.83 1.22
N CYS A 120 9.24 -2.92 1.02
CA CYS A 120 10.63 -3.03 1.43
C CYS A 120 11.37 -4.10 0.62
N ASP A 121 12.69 -4.07 0.71
CA ASP A 121 13.52 -5.13 0.15
C ASP A 121 13.27 -6.46 0.88
N LYS A 122 13.47 -7.58 0.19
CA LYS A 122 13.27 -8.92 0.77
C LYS A 122 14.07 -9.12 2.07
N ALA A 123 15.25 -8.51 2.18
CA ALA A 123 16.10 -8.58 3.36
C ALA A 123 15.53 -7.82 4.58
N GLN A 124 14.63 -6.86 4.37
CA GLN A 124 13.97 -6.10 5.43
C GLN A 124 12.70 -6.79 5.95
N ARG A 125 12.27 -7.90 5.32
CA ARG A 125 11.12 -8.68 5.78
C ARG A 125 11.48 -9.52 6.99
N ASP A 126 10.71 -9.36 8.06
CA ASP A 126 10.92 -10.10 9.28
C ASP A 126 10.23 -11.46 9.23
N THR A 127 10.97 -12.48 8.82
CA THR A 127 10.44 -13.84 8.66
C THR A 127 10.04 -14.51 9.98
N ALA A 128 10.50 -13.99 11.13
CA ALA A 128 10.10 -14.51 12.43
C ALA A 128 8.65 -14.13 12.76
N ILE A 129 8.14 -13.03 12.20
CA ILE A 129 6.77 -12.56 12.38
C ILE A 129 6.00 -12.86 11.10
N ASN A 130 5.59 -14.11 10.87
CA ASN A 130 4.90 -14.49 9.63
C ASN A 130 3.58 -15.21 9.91
N PHE A 131 2.48 -14.66 9.40
CA PHE A 131 1.12 -15.19 9.58
C PHE A 131 0.57 -15.91 8.34
N GLY A 132 1.42 -16.24 7.36
CA GLY A 132 1.06 -17.01 6.16
C GLY A 132 1.13 -16.23 4.86
N LEU A 133 1.07 -14.89 4.91
CA LEU A 133 1.23 -14.00 3.75
C LEU A 133 2.65 -13.40 3.62
N GLY A 134 3.61 -13.93 4.38
CA GLY A 134 4.99 -13.46 4.43
C GLY A 134 5.27 -12.56 5.64
N GLY A 135 6.56 -12.34 5.92
CA GLY A 135 7.00 -11.45 6.99
C GLY A 135 6.69 -9.98 6.66
N PRO A 136 6.34 -9.15 7.66
CA PRO A 136 6.12 -7.72 7.47
C PRO A 136 7.42 -7.03 7.13
N CYS A 137 7.29 -5.88 6.48
CA CYS A 137 8.37 -4.92 6.41
C CYS A 137 8.48 -4.21 7.76
N VAL A 138 9.70 -4.16 8.30
CA VAL A 138 9.99 -3.51 9.59
C VAL A 138 10.81 -2.26 9.33
N TYR A 139 10.24 -1.11 9.66
CA TYR A 139 10.89 0.19 9.49
C TYR A 139 11.54 0.64 10.80
N ALA A 140 12.82 0.98 10.72
CA ALA A 140 13.55 1.56 11.84
C ALA A 140 13.06 2.99 12.16
N PRO A 141 13.31 3.54 13.35
CA PRO A 141 12.85 4.89 13.73
C PRO A 141 13.23 6.00 12.75
N THR A 142 14.40 5.90 12.12
CA THR A 142 14.85 6.85 11.08
C THR A 142 14.02 6.76 9.80
N GLU A 143 13.66 5.56 9.37
CA GLU A 143 12.77 5.34 8.22
C GLU A 143 11.32 5.76 8.55
N VAL A 144 10.84 5.45 9.74
CA VAL A 144 9.52 5.88 10.24
C VAL A 144 9.42 7.40 10.22
N LYS A 145 10.48 8.11 10.65
CA LYS A 145 10.54 9.56 10.55
C LYS A 145 10.48 10.04 9.09
N ALA A 146 11.24 9.44 8.18
CA ALA A 146 11.21 9.82 6.76
C ALA A 146 9.82 9.60 6.13
N ILE A 147 9.12 8.52 6.48
CA ILE A 147 7.75 8.25 6.05
C ILE A 147 6.79 9.31 6.63
N ALA A 148 6.90 9.63 7.92
CA ALA A 148 6.11 10.66 8.56
C ALA A 148 6.31 12.03 7.89
N ASP A 149 7.56 12.41 7.59
CA ASP A 149 7.89 13.65 6.90
C ASP A 149 7.25 13.69 5.49
N ALA A 150 7.21 12.56 4.76
CA ALA A 150 6.55 12.46 3.46
C ALA A 150 5.03 12.65 3.54
N PHE A 151 4.38 12.07 4.57
CA PHE A 151 2.96 12.32 4.83
C PHE A 151 2.69 13.80 5.14
N ALA A 152 3.56 14.46 5.90
CA ALA A 152 3.42 15.88 6.25
C ALA A 152 3.59 16.82 5.04
N LEU A 153 4.42 16.44 4.06
CA LEU A 153 4.60 17.20 2.82
C LEU A 153 3.42 17.06 1.84
N THR A 154 2.64 15.99 1.97
CA THR A 154 1.54 15.67 1.06
C THR A 154 0.25 16.36 1.50
N LYS A 155 -0.13 17.42 0.78
CA LYS A 155 -1.34 18.20 1.07
C LYS A 155 -2.60 17.40 0.72
N GLU A 156 -3.62 17.50 1.58
CA GLU A 156 -4.92 16.85 1.32
C GLU A 156 -5.58 17.34 0.02
N SER A 157 -5.36 18.59 -0.38
CA SER A 157 -5.85 19.09 -1.67
C SER A 157 -5.21 18.37 -2.86
N ALA A 158 -3.94 17.96 -2.74
CA ALA A 158 -3.29 17.15 -3.76
C ALA A 158 -3.94 15.76 -3.84
N ILE A 159 -4.23 15.13 -2.70
CA ILE A 159 -4.93 13.83 -2.63
C ILE A 159 -6.33 13.93 -3.24
N LYS A 160 -7.09 14.95 -2.85
CA LYS A 160 -8.44 15.23 -3.37
C LYS A 160 -8.44 15.39 -4.88
N SER A 161 -7.43 16.06 -5.44
CA SER A 161 -7.33 16.23 -6.89
C SER A 161 -7.19 14.92 -7.67
N GLN A 162 -6.75 13.84 -7.01
CA GLN A 162 -6.62 12.51 -7.60
C GLN A 162 -7.87 11.64 -7.43
N PHE A 163 -8.85 12.10 -6.64
CA PHE A 163 -10.13 11.42 -6.48
C PHE A 163 -11.01 11.68 -7.70
N ASN A 164 -11.00 10.74 -8.63
CA ASN A 164 -11.83 10.76 -9.83
C ASN A 164 -12.44 9.38 -10.05
N ARG A 165 -13.73 9.24 -9.73
CA ARG A 165 -14.46 7.97 -9.78
C ARG A 165 -14.47 7.32 -11.17
N VAL A 166 -14.48 8.12 -12.24
CA VAL A 166 -14.43 7.60 -13.62
C VAL A 166 -13.06 6.97 -13.90
N THR A 167 -11.98 7.67 -13.53
CA THR A 167 -10.62 7.17 -13.68
C THR A 167 -10.36 5.96 -12.78
N MET A 168 -10.84 5.99 -11.53
CA MET A 168 -10.67 4.90 -10.58
C MET A 168 -11.45 3.65 -11.01
N ALA A 169 -12.67 3.80 -11.56
CA ALA A 169 -13.40 2.70 -12.21
C ALA A 169 -12.65 2.14 -13.42
N LYS A 170 -12.09 3.03 -14.26
CA LYS A 170 -11.34 2.62 -15.46
C LYS A 170 -10.14 1.74 -15.11
N TYR A 171 -9.50 1.98 -13.97
CA TYR A 171 -8.30 1.25 -13.54
C TYR A 171 -8.55 0.26 -12.41
N ASP A 172 -9.81 -0.08 -12.12
CA ASP A 172 -10.21 -1.06 -11.10
C ASP A 172 -9.50 -0.83 -9.73
N VAL A 173 -9.48 0.43 -9.28
CA VAL A 173 -8.76 0.80 -8.06
C VAL A 173 -9.46 0.19 -6.84
N GLY A 174 -8.78 -0.68 -6.10
CA GLY A 174 -9.33 -1.26 -4.86
C GLY A 174 -10.54 -2.17 -5.05
N GLY A 175 -10.89 -2.58 -6.28
CA GLY A 175 -12.02 -3.49 -6.55
C GLY A 175 -13.41 -2.93 -6.25
N MET A 176 -13.56 -1.60 -6.17
CA MET A 176 -14.83 -0.95 -5.86
C MET A 176 -15.61 -0.55 -7.12
N SER A 177 -16.95 -0.58 -7.02
CA SER A 177 -17.85 -0.09 -8.07
C SER A 177 -17.92 1.46 -8.09
N TRP A 178 -16.80 2.14 -8.35
CA TRP A 178 -16.69 3.61 -8.21
C TRP A 178 -17.76 4.45 -8.90
N LYS A 179 -18.35 3.96 -9.99
CA LYS A 179 -19.44 4.66 -10.68
C LYS A 179 -20.72 4.73 -9.85
N GLU A 180 -20.93 3.75 -8.99
CA GLU A 180 -22.10 3.61 -8.09
C GLU A 180 -21.85 4.25 -6.73
N GLU A 181 -20.58 4.41 -6.34
CA GLU A 181 -20.20 5.04 -5.08
C GLU A 181 -20.60 6.52 -5.00
N LYS A 182 -20.96 6.96 -3.80
CA LYS A 182 -21.28 8.38 -3.52
C LYS A 182 -19.99 9.20 -3.45
N ASP A 183 -20.06 10.48 -3.81
CA ASP A 183 -18.91 11.40 -3.63
C ASP A 183 -18.49 11.55 -2.17
N SER A 184 -19.42 11.32 -1.23
CA SER A 184 -19.14 11.38 0.21
C SER A 184 -18.14 10.31 0.66
N VAL A 185 -17.94 9.23 -0.11
CA VAL A 185 -16.96 8.18 0.22
C VAL A 185 -15.55 8.75 0.45
N TYR A 186 -15.19 9.80 -0.30
CA TYR A 186 -13.91 10.47 -0.12
C TYR A 186 -13.78 11.11 1.27
N GLU A 187 -14.77 11.89 1.69
CA GLU A 187 -14.71 12.66 2.94
C GLU A 187 -15.03 11.78 4.16
N ASP A 188 -15.93 10.79 4.00
CA ASP A 188 -16.44 9.95 5.08
C ASP A 188 -15.49 8.79 5.42
N PHE A 189 -14.73 8.28 4.43
CA PHE A 189 -13.89 7.09 4.60
C PHE A 189 -12.44 7.29 4.15
N LEU A 190 -12.20 7.66 2.89
CA LEU A 190 -10.84 7.63 2.32
C LEU A 190 -9.90 8.67 2.95
N LEU A 191 -10.37 9.91 3.13
CA LEU A 191 -9.58 10.97 3.75
C LEU A 191 -9.34 10.69 5.25
N PRO A 192 -10.34 10.26 6.05
CA PRO A 192 -10.11 9.75 7.40
C PRO A 192 -9.08 8.62 7.47
N SER A 193 -9.14 7.62 6.59
CA SER A 193 -8.17 6.52 6.55
C SER A 193 -6.75 7.03 6.25
N TYR A 194 -6.59 7.93 5.27
CA TYR A 194 -5.30 8.57 5.01
C TYR A 194 -4.78 9.36 6.23
N ARG A 195 -5.64 10.14 6.89
CA ARG A 195 -5.29 10.90 8.10
C ARG A 195 -4.89 9.97 9.24
N ALA A 196 -5.57 8.84 9.42
CA ALA A 196 -5.25 7.86 10.46
C ALA A 196 -3.85 7.27 10.26
N VAL A 197 -3.50 6.87 9.03
CA VAL A 197 -2.14 6.38 8.71
C VAL A 197 -1.10 7.48 8.92
N SER A 198 -1.36 8.69 8.44
CA SER A 198 -0.47 9.85 8.65
C SER A 198 -0.21 10.10 10.14
N GLN A 199 -1.27 10.22 10.95
CA GLN A 199 -1.18 10.43 12.40
C GLN A 199 -0.47 9.29 13.11
N PHE A 200 -0.69 8.05 12.67
CA PHE A 200 0.01 6.88 13.19
C PHE A 200 1.53 6.99 12.99
N TYR A 201 1.99 7.32 11.78
CA TYR A 201 3.42 7.53 11.51
C TYR A 201 4.00 8.74 12.26
N GLN A 202 3.24 9.83 12.41
CA GLN A 202 3.67 10.98 13.21
C GLN A 202 3.87 10.60 14.69
N SER A 203 2.94 9.83 15.26
CA SER A 203 3.04 9.31 16.63
C SER A 203 4.25 8.38 16.78
N ALA A 204 4.44 7.44 15.84
CA ALA A 204 5.56 6.51 15.84
C ALA A 204 6.91 7.21 15.74
N ALA A 205 7.03 8.21 14.86
CA ALA A 205 8.24 9.02 14.70
C ALA A 205 8.55 9.80 15.99
N LYS A 206 7.54 10.44 16.61
CA LYS A 206 7.71 11.15 17.89
C LYS A 206 8.16 10.23 19.01
N ALA A 207 7.65 9.00 19.05
CA ALA A 207 8.03 8.01 20.05
C ALA A 207 9.37 7.30 19.74
N GLN A 208 9.99 7.54 18.58
CA GLN A 208 11.16 6.79 18.09
C GLN A 208 10.90 5.28 18.06
N HIS A 209 9.67 4.88 17.70
CA HIS A 209 9.25 3.50 17.60
C HIS A 209 9.52 2.92 16.21
N TYR A 210 9.57 1.59 16.14
CA TYR A 210 9.53 0.83 14.90
C TYR A 210 8.08 0.74 14.40
N VAL A 211 7.91 0.62 13.09
CA VAL A 211 6.61 0.32 12.48
C VAL A 211 6.72 -0.95 11.64
N LEU A 212 5.75 -1.85 11.82
CA LEU A 212 5.56 -3.04 11.00
C LEU A 212 4.29 -2.86 10.17
N VAL A 213 4.34 -3.23 8.90
CA VAL A 213 3.16 -3.31 8.03
C VAL A 213 2.91 -4.77 7.69
N ILE A 214 1.77 -5.30 8.16
CA ILE A 214 1.41 -6.71 8.10
C ILE A 214 0.19 -6.86 7.20
N TYR A 215 0.24 -7.86 6.32
CA TYR A 215 -0.90 -8.30 5.53
C TYR A 215 -1.50 -9.56 6.12
N ASN A 216 -2.82 -9.58 6.24
CA ASN A 216 -3.62 -10.74 6.65
C ASN A 216 -4.78 -10.95 5.68
#